data_AF-A0A2T0ZYL9-F1
#
_entry.id   AF-A0A2T0ZYL9-F1
#
_cell.length_a   1.000
_cell.length_b   1.000
_cell.length_c   1.000
_cell.angle_alpha   90.00
_cell.angle_beta   90.00
_cell.angle_gamma   90.00
#
_symmetry.space_group_name_H-M   'P 1'
#
loop_
_entity.id
_entity.type
_entity.pdbx_description
1 polymer ?
#
loop_
_entity_poly.entity_id
_entity_poly.type
_entity_poly.pdbx_seq_one_letter_code
_entity_poly.pdbx_strand_id
1 'polypeptide(L)' 'MLKIKYKGRTFTNGRSLANAMTRDLNSEFERKVRQAAASSGVRVRKTHKGLELEGDTRSMNRFNNRIGR' A
#
# COMPACT_ATOMS: atom_id res chain seq x y z
N MET A 1 -5.07 -26.10 -19.57
CA MET A 1 -4.80 -25.24 -18.39
C MET A 1 -4.64 -23.81 -18.84
N LEU A 2 -5.49 -22.89 -18.34
CA LEU A 2 -5.35 -21.46 -18.62
C LEU A 2 -4.11 -20.94 -17.86
N LYS A 3 -3.13 -20.38 -18.56
CA LYS A 3 -1.94 -19.75 -17.96
C LYS A 3 -2.10 -18.24 -18.03
N ILE A 4 -2.28 -17.60 -16.88
CA ILE A 4 -2.44 -16.15 -16.77
C ILE A 4 -1.12 -15.55 -16.26
N LYS A 5 -0.59 -14.55 -16.97
CA LYS A 5 0.64 -13.85 -16.56
C LYS A 5 0.29 -12.57 -15.80
N TYR A 6 0.94 -12.33 -14.67
CA TYR A 6 0.81 -11.10 -13.88
C TYR A 6 2.15 -10.75 -13.21
N LYS A 7 2.66 -9.53 -13.46
CA LYS A 7 3.97 -9.04 -12.98
C LYS A 7 5.11 -10.07 -13.08
N GLY A 8 5.26 -10.68 -14.26
CA GLY A 8 6.30 -11.70 -14.53
C GLY A 8 6.03 -13.09 -13.93
N ARG A 9 4.98 -13.26 -13.12
CA ARG A 9 4.56 -14.54 -12.54
C ARG A 9 3.48 -15.19 -13.40
N THR A 10 3.53 -16.51 -13.51
CA THR A 10 2.51 -17.29 -14.25
C THR A 10 1.61 -18.01 -13.26
N PHE A 11 0.31 -17.83 -13.40
CA PHE A 11 -0.73 -18.44 -12.57
C PHE A 11 -1.56 -19.40 -13.41
N THR A 12 -1.92 -20.52 -12.81
CA THR A 12 -2.70 -21.59 -13.45
C THR A 12 -4.17 -21.57 -13.04
N ASN A 13 -4.53 -20.74 -12.06
CA ASN A 13 -5.90 -20.54 -11.61
C ASN A 13 -6.14 -19.06 -11.22
N GLY A 14 -7.39 -18.60 -11.35
CA GLY A 14 -7.77 -17.20 -11.08
C GLY A 14 -7.71 -16.80 -9.60
N ARG A 15 -7.88 -17.75 -8.66
CA ARG A 15 -7.83 -17.47 -7.22
C ARG A 15 -6.43 -17.11 -6.74
N SER A 16 -5.41 -17.82 -7.21
CA SER A 16 -4.00 -17.55 -6.95
C SER A 16 -3.58 -16.21 -7.55
N LEU A 17 -4.09 -15.87 -8.74
CA LEU A 17 -3.90 -14.56 -9.33
C LEU A 17 -4.50 -13.46 -8.46
N ALA A 18 -5.78 -13.57 -8.09
CA ALA A 18 -6.45 -12.59 -7.24
C ALA A 18 -5.72 -12.39 -5.89
N ASN A 19 -5.29 -13.49 -5.25
CA ASN A 19 -4.51 -13.43 -4.00
C ASN A 19 -3.13 -12.77 -4.17
N ALA A 20 -2.51 -12.90 -5.34
CA ALA A 20 -1.25 -12.22 -5.64
C ALA A 20 -1.48 -10.73 -5.94
N MET A 21 -2.52 -10.41 -6.70
CA MET A 21 -2.93 -9.03 -6.99
C MET A 21 -3.25 -8.27 -5.69
N THR A 22 -4.05 -8.83 -4.79
CA THR A 22 -4.40 -8.19 -3.52
C THR A 22 -3.16 -7.95 -2.65
N ARG A 23 -2.23 -8.91 -2.58
CA ARG A 23 -0.97 -8.74 -1.83
C ARG A 23 -0.09 -7.65 -2.42
N ASP A 24 0.03 -7.62 -3.73
CA ASP A 24 0.84 -6.61 -4.42
C ASP A 24 0.23 -5.22 -4.25
N LEU A 25 -1.10 -5.09 -4.35
CA LEU A 25 -1.83 -3.83 -4.13
C LEU A 25 -1.65 -3.33 -2.68
N ASN A 26 -1.80 -4.22 -1.70
CA ASN A 26 -1.58 -3.86 -0.29
C ASN A 26 -0.15 -3.39 -0.04
N SER A 27 0.83 -4.07 -0.65
CA SER A 27 2.25 -3.71 -0.52
C SER A 27 2.57 -2.37 -1.18
N GLU A 28 2.00 -2.10 -2.36
CA GLU A 28 2.16 -0.82 -3.04
C GLU A 28 1.51 0.32 -2.28
N PHE A 29 0.32 0.09 -1.72
CA PHE A 29 -0.36 1.06 -0.86
C PHE A 29 0.46 1.36 0.39
N GLU A 30 0.92 0.33 1.11
CA GLU A 30 1.81 0.49 2.27
C GLU A 30 3.07 1.28 1.92
N ARG A 31 3.68 1.00 0.76
CA ARG A 31 4.86 1.72 0.28
C ARG A 31 4.56 3.20 0.04
N LYS A 32 3.47 3.52 -0.65
CA LYS A 32 3.06 4.91 -0.90
C LYS A 32 2.80 5.66 0.41
N VAL A 33 2.06 5.05 1.33
CA VAL A 33 1.75 5.64 2.64
C VAL A 33 3.03 5.92 3.43
N ARG A 34 3.97 4.97 3.48
CA ARG A 34 5.25 5.17 4.16
C ARG A 34 6.12 6.26 3.52
N GLN A 35 6.16 6.35 2.20
CA GLN A 35 6.87 7.42 1.49
C GLN A 35 6.25 8.79 1.78
N ALA A 36 4.92 8.89 1.72
CA ALA A 36 4.21 10.11 2.05
C ALA A 36 4.45 10.53 3.50
N ALA A 37 4.43 9.57 4.44
CA ALA A 37 4.67 9.82 5.85
C ALA A 37 6.11 10.26 6.15
N ALA A 38 7.11 9.55 5.60
CA ALA A 38 8.53 9.91 5.75
C ALA A 38 8.82 11.34 5.26
N SER A 39 8.19 11.74 4.16
CA SER A 39 8.37 13.10 3.63
C SER A 39 7.64 14.18 4.44
N SER A 40 6.55 13.83 5.13
CA SER A 40 5.66 14.77 5.83
C SER A 40 5.93 14.87 7.34
N GLY A 41 6.76 13.99 7.88
CA GLY A 41 7.06 13.90 9.31
C GLY A 41 5.96 13.20 10.12
N VAL A 42 5.10 12.44 9.46
CA VAL A 42 4.08 11.60 10.11
C VAL A 42 4.69 10.22 10.41
N ARG A 43 4.37 9.64 11.56
CA ARG A 43 4.72 8.27 11.93
C ARG A 43 3.65 7.33 11.42
N VAL A 44 4.07 6.24 10.77
CA VAL A 44 3.17 5.17 10.33
C VAL A 44 3.41 3.97 11.21
N ARG A 45 2.34 3.47 11.84
CA ARG A 45 2.36 2.22 12.61
C ARG A 45 1.47 1.19 11.92
N LYS A 46 2.00 -0.01 11.69
CA LYS A 46 1.18 -1.13 11.19
C LYS A 46 0.51 -1.81 12.38
N THR A 47 -0.81 -1.91 12.35
CA THR A 47 -1.61 -2.62 13.35
C THR A 47 -2.31 -3.81 12.73
N HIS A 48 -2.93 -4.64 13.56
CA HIS A 48 -3.66 -5.82 13.11
C HIS A 48 -4.91 -5.46 12.28
N LYS A 49 -5.39 -4.21 12.39
CA LYS A 49 -6.54 -3.68 11.65
C LYS A 49 -6.14 -2.88 10.41
N GLY A 50 -4.90 -2.39 10.32
CA GLY A 50 -4.47 -1.56 9.19
C GLY A 50 -3.23 -0.71 9.46
N LEU A 51 -3.25 0.52 8.97
CA LEU A 51 -2.18 1.51 9.18
C LEU A 51 -2.72 2.65 10.06
N GLU A 52 -2.01 2.94 11.14
CA GLU A 52 -2.23 4.10 11.99
C GLU A 52 -1.21 5.19 11.65
N LEU A 53 -1.69 6.43 11.64
CA LEU A 53 -0.92 7.62 11.28
C LEU A 53 -0.90 8.56 12.47
N GLU A 54 0.28 8.87 12.99
CA GLU A 54 0.47 9.75 14.13
C GLU A 54 1.34 10.95 13.72
N GLY A 55 0.90 12.16 14.05
CA GLY A 55 1.70 13.36 13.84
C GLY A 55 0.92 14.64 14.11
N ASP A 56 1.65 15.74 14.25
CA ASP A 56 1.05 17.06 14.45
C ASP A 56 0.15 17.47 13.28
N THR A 57 -0.81 18.36 13.53
CA THR A 57 -1.79 18.85 12.54
C THR A 57 -1.11 19.39 11.27
N ARG A 58 0.03 20.07 11.41
CA ARG A 58 0.84 20.59 10.29
C ARG A 58 1.48 19.47 9.46
N SER A 59 1.88 18.38 10.10
CA SER A 59 2.46 17.21 9.43
C SER A 59 1.38 16.38 8.73
N MET A 60 0.20 16.26 9.35
CA MET A 60 -0.95 15.58 8.75
C MET A 60 -1.50 16.33 7.53
N ASN A 61 -1.54 17.66 7.54
CA ASN A 61 -1.92 18.45 6.37
C ASN A 61 -0.96 18.24 5.18
N ARG A 62 0.36 18.18 5.45
CA ARG A 62 1.37 17.87 4.42
C ARG A 62 1.23 16.45 3.89
N PHE A 63 0.90 15.50 4.76
CA PHE A 63 0.66 14.11 4.41
C PHE A 63 -0.57 13.98 3.50
N ASN A 64 -1.72 14.55 3.89
CA ASN A 64 -2.97 14.50 3.13
C ASN A 64 -2.81 15.15 1.74
N ASN A 65 -2.15 16.30 1.66
CA ASN A 65 -1.85 16.97 0.38
C ASN A 65 -0.96 16.14 -0.56
N ARG A 66 -0.20 15.17 -0.03
CA ARG A 66 0.68 14.29 -0.82
C ARG A 66 0.05 12.96 -1.19
N ILE A 67 -0.82 12.41 -0.35
CA ILE A 67 -1.58 11.19 -0.68
C ILE A 67 -2.75 11.49 -1.63
N GLY A 68 -3.37 12.67 -1.52
CA GLY A 68 -4.46 13.08 -2.40
C GLY A 68 -4.03 13.55 -3.80
N ARG A 69 -2.72 13.68 -4.04
CA ARG A 69 -2.12 13.93 -5.36
C ARG A 69 -1.71 12.63 -6.02
#